data_AF-R9XNC3-F1
#
_entry.id   AF-R9XNC3-F1
#
_cell.length_a   1.000
_cell.length_b   1.000
_cell.length_c   1.000
_cell.angle_alpha   90.00
_cell.angle_beta   90.00
_cell.angle_gamma   90.00
#
_symmetry.space_group_name_H-M   'P 1'
#
loop_
_entity.id
_entity.type
_entity.pdbx_description
1 polymer ?
#
loop_
_entity_poly.entity_id
_entity_poly.type
_entity_poly.pdbx_seq_one_letter_code
_entity_poly.pdbx_strand_id
1 'polypeptide(L)'
;MSLLRTLQMQPRVITVFAEHANVGAAPAILGALKSASGSRCKVQVNTMFPTLEQLTYMSEINREAVAAQIPQLSELLQKPSFSEVFCSPLEQCAEKGLWRSQGGLWVDWEKRLVGADGDSVRKLLGSSATATD
;
A
#
# COMPACT_ATOMS: atom_id res chain seq x y z
N MET A 1 11.01 27.88 19.38
CA MET A 1 10.70 26.48 19.05
C MET A 1 11.02 26.28 17.57
N SER A 2 12.04 25.48 17.23
CA SER A 2 12.56 25.37 15.85
C SER A 2 11.68 24.46 15.00
N LEU A 3 11.23 24.96 13.84
CA LEU A 3 10.44 24.25 12.82
C LEU A 3 11.15 22.97 12.30
N LEU A 4 12.48 22.92 12.39
CA LEU A 4 13.28 21.78 11.93
C LEU A 4 13.13 20.55 12.86
N ARG A 5 12.90 20.76 14.16
CA ARG A 5 12.63 19.66 15.12
C ARG A 5 11.24 19.06 14.93
N THR A 6 10.26 19.84 14.48
CA THR A 6 8.89 19.36 14.21
C THR A 6 8.82 18.53 12.94
N LEU A 7 9.64 18.84 11.92
CA LEU A 7 9.76 18.03 10.70
C LEU A 7 10.43 16.67 10.94
N GLN A 8 11.44 16.61 11.82
CA GLN A 8 12.11 15.34 12.18
C GLN A 8 11.21 14.34 12.92
N MET A 9 10.04 14.77 13.40
CA MET A 9 9.12 13.96 14.21
C MET A 9 7.80 13.64 13.49
N GLN A 10 7.73 13.82 12.17
CA GLN A 10 6.52 13.46 11.43
C GLN A 10 6.30 11.94 11.46
N PRO A 11 5.08 11.48 11.76
CA PRO A 11 4.77 10.06 11.74
C PRO A 11 4.83 9.54 10.30
N ARG A 12 5.59 8.46 10.11
CA ARG A 12 5.73 7.77 8.83
C ARG A 12 4.38 7.27 8.34
N VAL A 13 4.05 7.49 7.07
CA VAL A 13 2.73 7.12 6.53
C VAL A 13 2.81 5.82 5.75
N ILE A 14 1.98 4.85 6.16
CA ILE A 14 1.78 3.59 5.43
C ILE A 14 0.42 3.64 4.76
N THR A 15 0.41 3.51 3.43
CA THR A 15 -0.83 3.52 2.66
C THR A 15 -1.29 2.09 2.41
N VAL A 16 -2.58 1.83 2.63
CA VAL A 16 -3.24 0.56 2.34
C VAL A 16 -4.31 0.80 1.27
N PHE A 17 -4.12 0.24 0.10
CA PHE A 17 -5.10 0.19 -0.98
C PHE A 17 -6.01 -1.01 -0.78
N ALA A 18 -7.30 -0.76 -0.57
CA ALA A 18 -8.33 -1.79 -0.45
C ALA A 18 -9.71 -1.19 -0.74
N GLU A 19 -10.66 -2.01 -1.18
CA GLU A 19 -12.05 -1.58 -1.44
C GLU A 19 -12.65 -0.90 -0.20
N HIS A 20 -12.51 -1.52 0.96
CA HIS A 20 -12.88 -0.97 2.26
C HIS A 20 -11.93 -1.42 3.37
N ALA A 21 -11.85 -0.64 4.45
CA ALA A 21 -10.99 -0.96 5.61
C ALA A 21 -11.36 -2.27 6.32
N ASN A 22 -12.62 -2.70 6.21
CA ASN A 22 -13.18 -3.84 6.95
C ASN A 22 -13.37 -5.09 6.08
N VAL A 23 -12.91 -5.08 4.83
CA VAL A 23 -13.23 -6.10 3.83
C VAL A 23 -11.95 -6.77 3.32
N GLY A 24 -12.02 -8.09 3.11
CA GLY A 24 -10.95 -8.85 2.48
C GLY A 24 -9.63 -8.90 3.27
N ALA A 25 -8.52 -8.63 2.59
CA ALA A 25 -7.18 -8.60 3.18
C ALA A 25 -6.94 -7.38 4.09
N ALA A 26 -7.75 -6.32 3.99
CA ALA A 26 -7.53 -5.07 4.70
C ALA A 26 -7.48 -5.20 6.23
N PRO A 27 -8.41 -5.91 6.92
CA PRO A 27 -8.35 -6.08 8.37
C PRO A 27 -7.07 -6.78 8.84
N ALA A 28 -6.60 -7.79 8.10
CA ALA A 28 -5.39 -8.53 8.44
C ALA A 28 -4.13 -7.65 8.28
N ILE A 29 -4.06 -6.88 7.20
CA ILE A 29 -3.00 -5.90 6.96
C ILE A 29 -3.02 -4.83 8.06
N LEU A 30 -4.18 -4.22 8.33
CA LEU A 30 -4.33 -3.17 9.33
C LEU A 30 -3.99 -3.68 10.74
N GLY A 31 -4.41 -4.89 11.09
CA GLY A 31 -4.05 -5.54 12.35
C GLY A 31 -2.55 -5.75 12.48
N ALA A 32 -1.91 -6.31 11.44
CA ALA A 32 -0.47 -6.52 11.41
C ALA A 32 0.31 -5.19 11.49
N LEU A 33 -0.16 -4.14 10.81
CA LEU A 33 0.46 -2.82 10.84
C LEU A 33 0.35 -2.19 12.22
N LYS A 34 -0.80 -2.29 12.89
CA LYS A 34 -0.96 -1.81 14.28
C LYS A 34 0.01 -2.51 15.23
N SER A 35 0.21 -3.82 15.06
CA SER A 35 1.15 -4.59 15.89
C SER A 35 2.62 -4.27 15.58
N ALA A 36 2.97 -4.08 14.30
CA ALA A 36 4.36 -3.91 13.88
C ALA A 36 4.87 -2.46 13.97
N SER A 37 3.99 -1.46 13.82
CA SER A 37 4.43 -0.10 13.49
C SER A 37 4.54 0.85 14.69
N GLY A 38 4.18 0.40 15.90
CA GLY A 38 4.21 1.21 17.12
C GLY A 38 3.44 2.54 16.99
N SER A 39 3.71 3.50 17.89
CA SER A 39 3.09 4.84 17.89
C SER A 39 3.63 5.80 16.83
N ARG A 40 4.61 5.37 16.03
CA ARG A 40 5.35 6.25 15.09
C ARG A 40 4.88 6.20 13.65
N CYS A 41 3.94 5.31 13.32
CA CYS A 41 3.41 5.22 11.96
C CYS A 41 1.91 5.53 11.93
N LYS A 42 1.50 6.29 10.92
CA LYS A 42 0.10 6.56 10.61
C LYS A 42 -0.30 5.67 9.43
N VAL A 43 -1.38 4.91 9.61
CA VAL A 43 -1.93 4.09 8.52
C VAL A 43 -3.05 4.85 7.83
N GLN A 44 -2.98 4.92 6.51
CA GLN A 44 -4.00 5.54 5.66
C GLN A 44 -4.60 4.49 4.74
N VAL A 45 -5.90 4.28 4.82
CA VAL A 45 -6.63 3.45 3.86
C VAL A 45 -7.03 4.32 2.67
N ASN A 46 -6.72 3.87 1.47
CA ASN A 46 -7.13 4.49 0.22
C ASN A 46 -8.03 3.54 -0.56
N THR A 47 -9.23 4.01 -0.88
CA THR A 47 -10.25 3.25 -1.62
C THR A 47 -10.23 3.56 -3.12
N MET A 48 -9.24 4.34 -3.57
CA MET A 48 -9.07 4.74 -4.97
C MET A 48 -7.91 3.96 -5.60
N PHE A 49 -8.05 3.62 -6.88
CA PHE A 49 -7.02 2.95 -7.65
C PHE A 49 -5.77 3.85 -7.73
N PRO A 50 -4.56 3.29 -7.54
CA PRO A 50 -3.31 4.05 -7.55
C PRO A 50 -3.11 4.82 -8.86
N THR A 51 -2.44 5.97 -8.79
CA THR A 51 -2.03 6.68 -10.01
C THR A 51 -1.00 5.85 -10.80
N LEU A 52 -0.78 6.19 -12.08
CA LEU A 52 0.27 5.54 -12.88
C LEU A 52 1.64 5.65 -12.21
N GLU A 53 1.97 6.81 -11.64
CA GLU A 53 3.24 7.04 -10.94
C GLU A 53 3.37 6.14 -9.70
N GLN A 54 2.31 6.08 -8.88
CA GLN A 54 2.26 5.20 -7.71
C GLN A 54 2.38 3.73 -8.13
N LEU A 55 1.68 3.33 -9.20
CA LEU A 55 1.69 1.97 -9.69
C LEU A 55 3.06 1.57 -10.25
N THR A 56 3.69 2.47 -10.99
CA THR A 56 5.06 2.29 -11.50
C THR A 56 6.03 2.11 -10.33
N TYR A 57 5.96 3.01 -9.35
CA TYR A 57 6.81 2.97 -8.17
C TYR A 57 6.64 1.68 -7.35
N MET A 58 5.41 1.24 -7.11
CA MET A 58 5.15 -0.02 -6.41
C MET A 58 5.67 -1.23 -7.20
N SER A 59 5.55 -1.18 -8.53
CA SER A 59 6.03 -2.25 -9.41
C SER A 59 7.56 -2.35 -9.44
N GLU A 60 8.28 -1.23 -9.29
CA GLU A 60 9.74 -1.22 -9.16
C GLU A 60 10.21 -1.85 -7.84
N ILE A 61 9.40 -1.77 -6.77
CA ILE A 61 9.72 -2.35 -5.46
C ILE A 61 9.44 -3.85 -5.46
N ASN A 62 8.22 -4.24 -5.79
CA ASN A 62 7.77 -5.62 -5.74
C ASN A 62 6.68 -5.89 -6.79
N ARG A 63 7.11 -6.08 -8.03
CA ARG A 63 6.21 -6.35 -9.16
C ARG A 63 5.32 -7.57 -8.94
N GLU A 64 5.83 -8.61 -8.29
CA GLU A 64 5.08 -9.86 -8.07
C GLU A 64 3.88 -9.65 -7.16
N ALA A 65 4.08 -8.96 -6.01
CA ALA A 65 2.98 -8.64 -5.11
C ALA A 65 1.93 -7.75 -5.78
N VAL A 66 2.38 -6.76 -6.57
CA VAL A 66 1.48 -5.86 -7.30
C VAL A 66 0.70 -6.61 -8.38
N ALA A 67 1.36 -7.45 -9.17
CA ALA A 67 0.72 -8.25 -10.22
C ALA A 67 -0.24 -9.30 -9.64
N ALA A 68 0.04 -9.82 -8.45
CA ALA A 68 -0.87 -10.71 -7.74
C ALA A 68 -2.19 -10.01 -7.39
N GLN A 69 -2.19 -8.70 -7.12
CA GLN A 69 -3.39 -7.92 -6.82
C GLN A 69 -4.04 -7.29 -8.07
N ILE A 70 -3.25 -6.98 -9.11
CA ILE A 70 -3.67 -6.26 -10.31
C ILE A 70 -3.44 -7.17 -11.53
N PRO A 71 -4.47 -7.93 -11.98
CA PRO A 71 -4.31 -8.95 -13.02
C PRO A 71 -3.76 -8.42 -14.34
N GLN A 72 -4.14 -7.19 -14.72
CA GLN A 72 -3.75 -6.54 -15.96
C GLN A 72 -2.62 -5.52 -15.77
N LEU A 73 -1.72 -5.74 -14.80
CA LEU A 73 -0.67 -4.78 -14.43
C LEU A 73 0.15 -4.29 -15.63
N SER A 74 0.62 -5.20 -16.48
CA SER A 74 1.47 -4.84 -17.63
C SER A 74 0.75 -3.95 -18.64
N GLU A 75 -0.55 -4.17 -18.86
CA GLU A 75 -1.37 -3.33 -19.75
C GLU A 75 -1.62 -1.96 -19.13
N LEU A 76 -1.90 -1.91 -17.83
CA LEU A 76 -2.14 -0.66 -17.10
C LEU A 76 -0.90 0.23 -17.05
N LEU A 77 0.30 -0.34 -16.92
CA LEU A 77 1.55 0.42 -16.95
C LEU A 77 1.84 1.08 -18.31
N GLN A 78 1.22 0.61 -19.39
CA GLN A 78 1.34 1.21 -20.73
C GLN A 78 0.25 2.25 -21.02
N LYS A 79 -0.77 2.36 -20.17
CA LYS A 79 -1.85 3.34 -20.36
C LYS A 79 -1.34 4.76 -20.08
N PRO A 80 -1.91 5.77 -20.75
CA PRO A 80 -1.64 7.16 -20.42
C PRO A 80 -2.08 7.48 -18.99
N SER A 81 -1.33 8.34 -18.28
CA SER A 81 -1.60 8.73 -16.89
C SER A 81 -2.98 9.35 -16.65
N PHE A 82 -3.59 9.92 -17.70
CA PHE A 82 -4.94 10.49 -17.69
C PHE A 82 -6.05 9.46 -17.99
N SER A 83 -5.73 8.16 -18.05
CA SER A 83 -6.74 7.12 -18.20
C SER A 83 -7.70 7.10 -17.02
N GLU A 84 -9.00 6.95 -17.31
CA GLU A 84 -10.10 6.92 -16.33
C GLU A 84 -9.98 5.82 -15.27
N VAL A 85 -9.12 4.81 -15.48
CA VAL A 85 -8.87 3.76 -14.50
C VAL A 85 -8.12 4.32 -13.28
N PHE A 86 -7.15 5.20 -13.50
CA PHE A 86 -6.37 5.77 -12.42
C PHE A 86 -7.25 6.70 -11.58
N CYS A 87 -7.10 6.64 -10.25
CA CYS A 87 -7.95 7.37 -9.31
C CYS A 87 -9.45 7.02 -9.39
N SER A 88 -9.83 5.91 -10.02
CA SER A 88 -11.22 5.43 -9.94
C SER A 88 -11.44 4.61 -8.66
N PRO A 89 -12.69 4.47 -8.16
CA PRO A 89 -12.95 3.66 -6.97
C PRO A 89 -12.51 2.20 -7.16
N LEU A 90 -11.83 1.63 -6.16
CA LEU A 90 -11.35 0.26 -6.18
C LEU A 90 -12.48 -0.77 -6.30
N GLU A 91 -13.64 -0.48 -5.71
CA GLU A 91 -14.86 -1.29 -5.84
C GLU A 91 -15.26 -1.44 -7.32
N GLN A 92 -15.33 -0.34 -8.06
CA GLN A 92 -15.62 -0.37 -9.50
C GLN A 92 -14.51 -1.05 -10.31
N CYS A 93 -13.24 -0.90 -9.89
CA CYS A 93 -12.13 -1.62 -10.52
C CYS A 93 -12.21 -3.12 -10.29
N ALA A 94 -12.68 -3.55 -9.11
CA ALA A 94 -12.86 -4.94 -8.77
C ALA A 94 -13.98 -5.58 -9.61
N GLU A 95 -15.11 -4.88 -9.77
CA GLU A 95 -16.20 -5.30 -10.68
C GLU A 95 -15.74 -5.45 -12.13
N LYS A 96 -14.84 -4.56 -12.58
CA LYS A 96 -14.24 -4.60 -13.94
C LYS A 96 -13.08 -5.60 -14.08
N GLY A 97 -12.71 -6.31 -13.01
CA GLY A 97 -11.59 -7.27 -13.01
C GLY A 97 -10.20 -6.62 -13.09
N LEU A 98 -10.10 -5.30 -12.96
CA LEU A 98 -8.84 -4.55 -12.94
C LEU A 98 -8.10 -4.68 -11.59
N TRP A 99 -8.86 -4.95 -10.54
CA TRP A 99 -8.39 -5.19 -9.17
C TRP A 99 -8.95 -6.53 -8.67
N ARG A 100 -8.17 -7.34 -7.96
CA ARG A 100 -8.72 -8.56 -7.36
C ARG A 100 -9.61 -8.23 -6.18
N SER A 101 -10.86 -8.68 -6.23
CA SER A 101 -11.81 -8.43 -5.14
C SER A 101 -11.33 -9.06 -3.83
N GLN A 102 -11.69 -8.44 -2.70
CA GLN A 102 -11.28 -8.85 -1.35
C GLN A 102 -9.75 -8.82 -1.12
N GLY A 103 -8.99 -8.34 -2.09
CA GLY A 103 -7.55 -8.18 -1.98
C GLY A 103 -7.15 -6.82 -1.41
N GLY A 104 -5.86 -6.65 -1.21
CA GLY A 104 -5.30 -5.41 -0.71
C GLY A 104 -3.82 -5.28 -1.05
N LEU A 105 -3.35 -4.05 -1.10
CA LEU A 105 -1.92 -3.74 -1.16
C LEU A 105 -1.60 -2.76 -0.04
N TRP A 106 -0.49 -2.96 0.63
CA TRP A 106 0.07 -1.94 1.50
C TRP A 106 1.43 -1.52 0.95
N VAL A 107 1.72 -0.25 1.12
CA VAL A 107 2.96 0.36 0.68
C VAL A 107 3.46 1.31 1.73
N ASP A 108 4.76 1.22 1.92
CA ASP A 108 5.53 2.17 2.68
C ASP A 108 6.47 2.92 1.74
N TRP A 109 6.08 4.15 1.41
CA TRP A 109 6.80 4.99 0.46
C TRP A 109 8.19 5.37 0.96
N GLU A 110 8.39 5.48 2.27
CA GLU A 110 9.65 5.91 2.87
C GLU A 110 10.69 4.79 2.90
N LYS A 111 10.32 3.58 3.31
CA LYS A 111 11.25 2.42 3.30
C LYS A 111 11.23 1.63 2.00
N ARG A 112 10.46 2.06 1.00
CA ARG A 112 10.31 1.36 -0.28
C ARG A 112 9.88 -0.10 -0.09
N LEU A 113 8.84 -0.33 0.72
CA LEU A 113 8.31 -1.67 0.99
C LEU A 113 6.89 -1.80 0.44
N VAL A 114 6.57 -2.94 -0.17
CA VAL A 114 5.24 -3.25 -0.70
C VAL A 114 4.89 -4.71 -0.37
N GLY A 115 3.65 -4.95 0.02
CA GLY A 115 3.10 -6.29 0.22
C GLY A 115 1.58 -6.32 0.05
N ALA A 116 1.00 -7.52 0.05
CA ALA A 116 -0.42 -7.74 -0.27
C ALA A 116 -1.22 -8.37 0.88
N ASP A 117 -0.59 -8.65 2.02
CA ASP A 117 -1.20 -9.40 3.12
C ASP A 117 -0.59 -9.04 4.49
N GLY A 118 -1.16 -9.59 5.57
CA GLY A 118 -0.64 -9.37 6.93
C GLY A 118 0.70 -10.06 7.20
N ASP A 119 1.04 -11.13 6.47
CA ASP A 119 2.30 -11.85 6.64
C ASP A 119 3.50 -11.06 6.08
N SER A 120 3.33 -10.44 4.91
CA SER A 120 4.30 -9.52 4.32
C SER A 120 4.55 -8.32 5.22
N VAL A 121 3.53 -7.79 5.91
CA VAL A 121 3.71 -6.77 6.95
C VAL A 121 4.66 -7.26 8.04
N ARG A 122 4.37 -8.43 8.65
CA ARG A 122 5.21 -8.98 9.72
C ARG A 122 6.63 -9.25 9.25
N LYS A 123 6.80 -9.79 8.05
CA LYS A 123 8.11 -10.13 7.49
C LYS A 123 8.94 -8.90 7.17
N LEU A 124 8.34 -7.88 6.57
CA LEU A 124 9.04 -6.69 6.06
C LEU A 124 9.22 -5.58 7.12
N LEU A 125 8.29 -5.46 8.07
CA LEU A 125 8.38 -4.46 9.14
C LEU A 125 8.86 -5.06 10.47
N GLY A 126 8.55 -6.32 10.77
CA GLY A 126 9.00 -6.98 12.00
C GLY A 126 10.49 -7.30 12.05
N SER A 127 11.15 -7.46 10.90
CA SER A 127 12.60 -7.64 10.81
C SER A 127 13.40 -6.38 11.16
N SER A 128 12.75 -5.20 11.22
CA SER A 128 13.35 -3.94 11.68
C SER A 128 13.37 -3.79 13.21
N ALA A 129 12.71 -4.67 13.97
CA ALA A 129 12.60 -4.57 15.43
C ALA A 129 13.72 -5.32 16.21
N THR A 130 14.64 -5.99 15.52
CA THR A 130 15.72 -6.79 16.14
C THR A 130 17.11 -6.16 16.01
N ALA A 131 17.22 -4.92 15.53
CA ALA A 131 18.49 -4.21 15.39
C ALA A 131 18.55 -2.98 16.29
N THR A 132 18.58 -3.19 17.60
CA THR A 132 19.10 -2.25 18.61
C THR A 132 19.41 -3.06 19.87
N ASP A 133 20.66 -3.53 19.96
CA ASP A 133 21.36 -3.74 21.23
C ASP A 133 22.14 -2.46 21.57
#